data_AF-A0A2W6TL94-F1
#
_entry.id   AF-A0A2W6TL94-F1
#
_cell.length_a   1.000
_cell.length_b   1.000
_cell.length_c   1.000
_cell.angle_alpha   90.00
_cell.angle_beta   90.00
_cell.angle_gamma   90.00
#
_symmetry.space_group_name_H-M   'P 1'
#
loop_
_entity.id
_entity.type
_entity.pdbx_description
1 polymer ?
#
loop_
_entity_poly.entity_id
_entity_poly.type
_entity_poly.pdbx_seq_one_letter_code
_entity_poly.pdbx_strand_id
1 'polypeptide(L)' 'MLSKINPLHTESWKALDEHFGDNDFDLRSLFQENPDRFKEFSLQRDNFLFDYSKNLIDSRTKELLLNLAEECQL' A
#
# COMPACT_ATOMS: atom_id res chain seq x y z
N MET A 1 23.16 -9.50 10.23
CA MET A 1 22.16 -10.59 10.34
C MET A 1 20.81 -10.00 9.98
N LEU A 2 19.92 -10.75 9.32
CA LEU A 2 18.57 -10.25 9.02
C LEU A 2 17.73 -10.20 10.30
N SER A 3 16.83 -9.22 10.38
CA SER A 3 15.85 -9.15 11.46
C SER A 3 14.91 -10.34 11.42
N LYS A 4 14.46 -10.82 12.58
CA LYS A 4 13.55 -11.98 12.72
C LYS A 4 12.17 -11.55 13.23
N ILE A 5 11.76 -10.34 12.85
CA ILE A 5 10.47 -9.77 13.25
C ILE A 5 9.36 -10.56 12.56
N ASN A 6 8.41 -11.07 13.35
CA ASN A 6 7.22 -11.72 12.80
C ASN A 6 6.21 -10.63 12.42
N PRO A 7 5.88 -10.45 11.13
CA PRO A 7 5.00 -9.36 10.69
C PRO A 7 3.62 -9.44 11.34
N LEU A 8 3.10 -10.63 11.66
CA LEU A 8 1.78 -10.80 12.27
C LEU A 8 1.63 -10.13 13.64
N HIS A 9 2.73 -9.77 14.30
CA HIS A 9 2.72 -9.17 15.64
C HIS A 9 3.02 -7.66 15.63
N THR A 10 3.28 -7.06 14.47
CA THR A 10 3.57 -5.62 14.40
C THR A 10 2.29 -4.79 14.45
N GLU A 11 2.39 -3.52 14.84
CA GLU A 11 1.22 -2.66 14.91
C GLU A 11 0.71 -2.30 13.50
N SER A 12 1.61 -2.18 12.51
CA SER A 12 1.20 -1.96 11.12
C SER A 12 0.40 -3.12 10.55
N TRP A 13 0.71 -4.37 10.93
CA TRP A 13 -0.08 -5.52 10.48
C TRP A 13 -1.49 -5.50 11.05
N LYS A 14 -1.65 -5.19 12.35
CA LYS A 14 -2.97 -5.04 12.97
C LYS A 14 -3.78 -3.94 12.30
N ALA A 15 -3.15 -2.80 12.03
CA ALA A 15 -3.79 -1.68 11.34
C ALA A 15 -4.17 -2.03 9.89
N LEU A 16 -3.39 -2.85 9.18
CA LEU A 16 -3.75 -3.37 7.85
C LEU A 16 -4.97 -4.28 7.91
N ASP A 17 -5.02 -5.19 8.89
CA ASP A 17 -6.15 -6.13 9.08
C ASP A 17 -7.45 -5.39 9.41
N GLU A 18 -7.38 -4.41 10.31
CA GLU A 18 -8.50 -3.52 10.65
C GLU A 18 -8.95 -2.69 9.43
N HIS A 19 -8.02 -2.04 8.73
CA HIS A 19 -8.33 -1.26 7.53
C HIS A 19 -8.95 -2.12 6.44
N PHE A 20 -8.48 -3.36 6.27
CA PHE A 20 -9.07 -4.30 5.31
C PHE A 20 -10.49 -4.73 5.72
N GLY A 21 -10.74 -4.92 7.02
CA GLY A 21 -12.07 -5.27 7.53
C GLY A 21 -13.13 -4.19 7.33
N ASP A 22 -12.71 -2.91 7.40
CA ASP A 22 -13.60 -1.75 7.31
C ASP A 22 -13.81 -1.23 5.87
N ASN A 23 -13.06 -1.72 4.89
CA ASN A 23 -13.06 -1.18 3.53
C ASN A 23 -13.29 -2.26 2.47
N ASP A 24 -14.13 -1.95 1.49
CA ASP A 24 -14.26 -2.74 0.25
C ASP A 24 -13.58 -1.99 -0.89
N PHE A 25 -12.62 -2.63 -1.54
CA PHE A 25 -11.82 -2.02 -2.60
C PHE A 25 -12.39 -2.38 -3.96
N ASP A 26 -13.07 -1.43 -4.60
CA ASP A 26 -13.40 -1.50 -6.03
C ASP A 26 -12.48 -0.58 -6.84
N LEU A 27 -11.81 -1.16 -7.85
CA LEU A 27 -10.84 -0.40 -8.62
C LEU A 27 -11.50 0.74 -9.41
N ARG A 28 -12.74 0.59 -9.88
CA ARG A 28 -13.41 1.66 -10.63
C ARG A 28 -13.73 2.83 -9.71
N SER A 29 -14.25 2.55 -8.51
CA SER A 29 -14.48 3.58 -7.47
C SER A 29 -13.18 4.28 -7.09
N LEU A 30 -12.09 3.54 -6.84
CA LEU A 30 -10.78 4.12 -6.52
C LEU A 30 -10.26 5.08 -7.59
N PHE A 31 -10.52 4.81 -8.88
CA PHE A 31 -10.17 5.72 -9.98
C PHE A 31 -11.16 6.88 -10.14
N GLN A 32 -12.44 6.68 -9.81
CA GLN A 32 -13.44 7.75 -9.84
C GLN A 32 -13.22 8.78 -8.74
N GLU A 33 -12.89 8.32 -7.53
CA GLU A 33 -12.68 9.16 -6.35
C GLU A 33 -11.32 9.85 -6.34
N ASN A 34 -10.32 9.26 -6.99
CA ASN A 34 -8.98 9.85 -7.14
C ASN A 34 -8.58 9.97 -8.63
N PRO A 35 -8.91 11.10 -9.30
CA PRO A 35 -8.53 11.34 -10.69
C PRO A 35 -7.01 11.35 -10.94
N ASP A 36 -6.20 11.66 -9.92
CA ASP A 36 -4.74 11.70 -9.99
C ASP A 36 -4.08 10.34 -9.65
N ARG A 37 -4.87 9.29 -9.40
CA ARG A 37 -4.40 7.97 -8.94
C ARG A 37 -3.28 7.39 -9.79
N PHE A 38 -3.34 7.49 -11.11
CA PHE A 38 -2.27 7.01 -11.97
C PHE A 38 -0.92 7.66 -11.61
N LYS A 39 -0.92 8.98 -11.40
CA LYS A 39 0.29 9.74 -11.06
C LYS A 39 0.78 9.42 -9.65
N GLU A 40 -0.13 9.29 -8.68
CA GLU A 40 0.21 9.02 -7.27
C GLU A 40 0.67 7.57 -7.01
N PHE A 41 0.17 6.64 -7.82
CA PHE A 41 0.45 5.20 -7.76
C PHE A 41 1.26 4.73 -8.96
N SER A 42 2.15 5.57 -9.48
CA SER A 42 3.18 5.17 -10.44
C SER A 42 4.54 5.72 -10.05
N LEU A 43 5.60 5.06 -10.49
CA LEU A 43 6.97 5.55 -10.43
C LEU A 43 7.54 5.62 -11.83
N GLN A 44 7.97 6.82 -12.25
CA GLN A 44 8.73 7.03 -13.47
C GLN A 44 10.22 7.19 -13.12
N ARG A 45 11.06 6.42 -13.79
CA ARG A 45 12.53 6.54 -13.76
C ARG A 45 13.03 6.37 -15.18
N ASP A 46 13.90 7.26 -15.65
CA ASP A 46 14.50 7.24 -17.00
C ASP A 46 13.54 6.69 -18.07
N ASN A 47 13.81 5.46 -18.54
CA ASN A 47 13.11 4.73 -19.58
C ASN A 47 12.14 3.64 -19.05
N PHE A 48 11.78 3.68 -17.78
CA PHE A 48 10.90 2.72 -17.10
C PHE A 48 9.75 3.39 -16.33
N LEU A 49 8.54 2.90 -16.57
CA LEU A 49 7.33 3.25 -15.83
C LEU A 49 6.86 2.03 -15.05
N PHE A 50 6.83 2.15 -13.73
CA PHE A 50 6.17 1.19 -12.85
C PHE A 50 4.81 1.73 -12.44
N ASP A 51 3.76 1.32 -13.15
CA ASP A 51 2.37 1.64 -12.82
C ASP A 51 1.81 0.58 -11.88
N TYR A 52 1.52 0.98 -10.64
CA TYR A 52 0.85 0.15 -9.64
C TYR A 52 -0.54 0.72 -9.27
N SER A 53 -1.07 1.66 -10.05
CA SER A 53 -2.36 2.30 -9.83
C SER A 53 -3.54 1.34 -9.94
N LYS A 54 -3.36 0.20 -10.60
CA LYS A 54 -4.39 -0.84 -10.75
C LYS A 54 -4.44 -1.85 -9.60
N ASN A 55 -3.62 -1.68 -8.56
CA ASN A 55 -3.71 -2.50 -7.35
C ASN A 55 -4.89 -2.04 -6.48
N LEU A 56 -5.46 -2.98 -5.71
CA LEU A 56 -6.56 -2.73 -4.76
C LEU A 56 -6.03 -2.11 -3.46
N ILE A 57 -5.47 -0.90 -3.58
CA ILE A 57 -4.93 -0.14 -2.45
C ILE A 57 -5.36 1.32 -2.58
N ASP A 58 -5.73 1.95 -1.48
CA ASP A 58 -5.86 3.40 -1.38
C ASP A 58 -4.58 4.01 -0.76
N SER A 59 -4.59 5.32 -0.52
CA SER A 59 -3.44 6.02 0.07
C SER A 59 -3.13 5.52 1.47
N ARG A 60 -4.15 5.15 2.25
CA ARG A 60 -3.99 4.62 3.60
C ARG A 60 -3.35 3.23 3.60
N THR A 61 -3.79 2.35 2.71
CA THR A 61 -3.22 1.01 2.54
C THR A 61 -1.75 1.11 2.14
N LYS A 62 -1.41 2.02 1.22
CA LYS A 62 -0.02 2.26 0.81
C LYS A 62 0.85 2.71 2.00
N GLU A 63 0.38 3.66 2.80
CA GLU A 63 1.08 4.11 4.01
C GLU A 63 1.32 2.95 4.98
N LEU A 64 0.28 2.17 5.29
CA LEU A 64 0.37 1.05 6.23
C LEU A 64 1.32 -0.06 5.75
N LEU A 65 1.35 -0.35 4.44
CA LEU A 65 2.29 -1.30 3.85
C LEU A 65 3.75 -0.81 3.96
N LEU A 66 3.99 0.50 3.79
CA LEU A 66 5.32 1.08 3.98
C LEU A 66 5.74 1.04 5.45
N ASN A 67 4.81 1.36 6.37
CA ASN A 67 5.07 1.24 7.81
C ASN A 67 5.39 -0.19 8.22
N LEU A 68 4.71 -1.20 7.63
CA LEU A 68 5.03 -2.61 7.86
C LEU A 68 6.45 -2.95 7.39
N ALA A 69 6.87 -2.42 6.23
CA ALA A 69 8.24 -2.61 5.74
C ALA A 69 9.27 -1.99 6.69
N GLU A 70 9.00 -0.77 7.20
CA GLU A 70 9.85 -0.10 8.19
C GLU A 70 9.91 -0.86 9.52
N GLU A 71 8.77 -1.32 10.05
CA GLU A 71 8.70 -2.13 11.27
C GLU A 71 9.42 -3.47 11.12
N CYS A 72 9.44 -4.06 9.92
CA CYS A 72 10.18 -5.28 9.62
C CYS A 72 11.68 -5.05 9.33
N GLN A 73 12.13 -3.79 9.32
CA GLN A 73 13.52 -3.41 9.05
C GLN A 73 14.01 -3.83 7.65
N LEU A 74 13.17 -3.60 6.62
CA LEU A 74 13.53 -3.79 5.21
C LEU A 74 14.51 -2.71 4.71
#